data_AF-A0A819UA95-F1
#
_entry.id   AF-A0A819UA95-F1
#
_cell.length_a   1.000
_cell.length_b   1.000
_cell.length_c   1.000
_cell.angle_alpha   90.00
_cell.angle_beta   90.00
_cell.angle_gamma   90.00
#
_symmetry.space_group_name_H-M   'P 1'
#
loop_
_entity.id
_entity.type
_entity.pdbx_description
1 polymer ?
#
loop_
_entity_poly.entity_id
_entity_poly.type
_entity_poly.pdbx_seq_one_letter_code
_entity_poly.pdbx_strand_id
1 'polypeptide(L)' 'MDQMKNQDETDVDCGGISCPKCEASASCQDKIKNQDETDIDCGGSKCQKCEDSKMCKDNCDCVGGICTSNKICS' A
#
# COMPACT_ATOMS: atom_id res chain seq x y z
N MET A 1 7.86 -10.94 1.68
CA MET A 1 7.37 -10.86 0.27
C MET A 1 6.18 -11.78 0.06
N ASP A 2 5.23 -11.71 1.00
CA ASP A 2 3.97 -12.45 1.02
C ASP A 2 2.80 -11.52 1.33
N GLN A 3 2.95 -10.21 1.11
CA GLN A 3 1.91 -9.18 1.25
C GLN A 3 1.40 -9.03 2.69
N MET A 4 2.21 -9.45 3.66
CA MET A 4 1.93 -9.34 5.08
C MET A 4 3.13 -8.73 5.78
N LYS A 5 2.90 -7.78 6.68
CA LYS A 5 3.95 -7.25 7.54
C LYS A 5 4.37 -8.33 8.54
N ASN A 6 5.42 -9.07 8.24
CA ASN A 6 5.92 -10.14 9.09
C ASN A 6 7.45 -10.08 9.25
N GLN A 7 8.01 -10.98 10.06
CA GLN A 7 9.44 -10.97 10.40
C GLN A 7 9.91 -9.60 10.94
N ASP A 8 11.08 -9.14 10.52
CA ASP A 8 11.71 -7.87 10.88
C ASP A 8 11.33 -6.68 9.96
N GLU A 9 10.24 -6.83 9.20
CA GLU A 9 9.75 -5.82 8.26
C GLU A 9 9.27 -4.53 8.96
N THR A 10 9.65 -3.38 8.40
CA THR A 10 9.19 -2.07 8.89
C THR A 10 7.88 -1.64 8.24
N ASP A 11 7.57 -2.17 7.05
CA ASP A 11 6.29 -2.05 6.34
C ASP A 11 5.99 -3.34 5.57
N VAL A 12 4.80 -3.49 5.00
CA VAL A 12 4.40 -4.71 4.28
C VAL A 12 5.38 -4.99 3.13
N ASP A 13 6.10 -6.11 3.22
CA ASP A 13 7.13 -6.54 2.26
C ASP A 13 8.38 -5.65 2.14
N CYS A 14 8.61 -4.71 3.07
CA CYS A 14 9.84 -3.94 3.10
C CYS A 14 10.37 -3.58 4.49
N GLY A 15 11.67 -3.34 4.55
CA GLY A 15 12.42 -3.03 5.75
C GLY A 15 12.88 -4.27 6.52
N GLY A 16 13.78 -4.06 7.47
CA GLY A 16 14.48 -5.15 8.15
C GLY A 16 15.83 -5.51 7.50
N ILE A 17 16.51 -6.49 8.07
CA ILE A 17 17.70 -7.16 7.51
C ILE A 17 17.29 -8.13 6.39
N SER A 18 16.09 -8.68 6.48
CA SER A 18 15.61 -9.76 5.61
C SER A 18 14.87 -9.27 4.35
N CYS A 19 14.40 -8.02 4.34
CA CYS A 19 13.67 -7.41 3.21
C CYS A 19 14.33 -6.09 2.76
N PRO A 20 14.18 -5.69 1.47
CA PRO A 20 14.78 -4.46 0.96
C PRO A 20 14.30 -3.25 1.76
N LYS A 21 15.17 -2.25 1.93
CA LYS A 21 14.81 -1.02 2.63
C LYS A 21 13.56 -0.42 1.96
N CYS A 22 12.61 0.05 2.77
CA CYS A 22 11.52 0.89 2.28
C CYS A 22 12.14 2.22 1.81
N GLU A 23 12.64 2.27 0.58
CA GLU A 23 13.20 3.47 0.01
C GLU A 23 12.08 4.51 -0.22
N ALA A 24 12.41 5.78 0.02
CA ALA A 24 11.53 6.91 -0.30
C ALA A 24 11.32 7.12 -1.81
N SER A 25 12.16 6.49 -2.62
CA SER A 25 12.13 6.52 -4.09
C SER A 25 11.36 5.33 -4.68
N ALA A 26 10.83 4.45 -3.84
CA ALA A 26 10.06 3.29 -4.25
C ALA A 26 8.81 3.73 -5.03
N SER A 27 8.67 3.17 -6.22
CA SER A 27 7.66 3.59 -7.19
C SER A 27 6.32 2.97 -6.81
N CYS A 28 5.21 3.64 -7.11
CA CYS A 28 3.86 3.13 -6.88
C CYS A 28 3.46 1.93 -7.77
N GLN A 29 4.43 1.15 -8.22
CA GLN A 29 4.35 0.03 -9.18
C GLN A 29 5.47 -1.00 -8.94
N ASP A 30 6.08 -1.00 -7.76
CA ASP A 30 7.20 -1.88 -7.41
C ASP A 30 6.77 -3.18 -6.70
N LYS A 31 5.46 -3.36 -6.52
CA LYS A 31 4.79 -4.50 -5.88
C LYS A 31 5.06 -4.61 -4.38
N ILE A 32 5.43 -3.51 -3.75
CA ILE A 32 5.76 -3.45 -2.34
C ILE A 32 4.92 -2.32 -1.73
N LYS A 33 4.13 -2.62 -0.71
CA LYS A 33 3.39 -1.57 -0.01
C LYS A 33 4.34 -0.74 0.85
N ASN A 34 4.62 0.48 0.39
CA ASN A 34 5.54 1.38 1.06
C ASN A 34 5.09 2.85 0.97
N GLN A 35 5.84 3.75 1.62
CA GLN A 35 5.57 5.20 1.62
C GLN A 35 4.16 5.58 2.11
N ASP A 36 3.33 6.10 1.20
CA ASP A 36 1.97 6.57 1.48
C ASP A 36 0.92 5.57 0.98
N GLU A 37 1.33 4.43 0.42
CA GLU A 37 0.43 3.45 -0.15
C GLU A 37 -0.52 2.85 0.88
N THR A 38 -1.81 2.86 0.56
CA THR A 38 -2.82 2.23 1.41
C THR A 38 -3.01 0.76 1.08
N ASP A 39 -2.66 0.37 -0.15
CA ASP A 39 -2.49 -1.01 -0.61
C ASP A 39 -1.31 -1.10 -1.59
N ILE A 40 -0.82 -2.30 -1.89
CA ILE A 40 0.36 -2.48 -2.75
C ILE A 40 0.17 -1.74 -4.08
N ASP A 41 1.12 -0.87 -4.44
CA ASP A 41 1.16 -0.10 -5.68
C ASP A 41 0.03 0.93 -5.84
N CYS A 42 -0.71 1.25 -4.77
CA CYS A 42 -1.84 2.17 -4.85
C CYS A 42 -2.26 2.84 -3.53
N GLY A 43 -3.01 3.93 -3.70
CA GLY A 43 -3.61 4.70 -2.63
C GLY A 43 -2.66 5.69 -1.98
N GLY A 44 -3.15 6.39 -0.97
CA GLY A 44 -2.46 7.53 -0.40
C GLY A 44 -2.47 8.74 -1.33
N SER A 45 -1.76 9.78 -0.89
CA SER A 45 -1.75 11.06 -1.62
C SER A 45 -0.75 11.12 -2.77
N LYS A 46 0.19 10.15 -2.83
CA LYS A 46 1.32 10.16 -3.77
C LYS A 46 1.20 9.13 -4.89
N CYS A 47 0.41 8.08 -4.68
CA CYS A 47 0.25 7.01 -5.65
C CYS A 47 -1.10 7.09 -6.36
N GLN A 48 -1.22 6.30 -7.44
CA GLN A 48 -2.48 6.15 -8.15
C GLN A 48 -3.55 5.62 -7.19
N LYS A 49 -4.80 5.97 -7.45
CA LYS A 49 -5.92 5.45 -6.66
C LYS A 49 -6.03 3.93 -6.82
N CYS A 50 -6.38 3.25 -5.75
CA CYS A 50 -6.64 1.83 -5.69
C CYS A 50 -7.95 1.46 -6.39
N GLU A 51 -7.92 0.35 -7.13
CA GLU A 51 -9.11 -0.28 -7.72
C GLU A 51 -10.02 -0.90 -6.65
N ASP A 52 -11.22 -1.31 -7.05
CA ASP A 52 -12.15 -1.99 -6.16
C ASP A 52 -11.54 -3.29 -5.62
N SER A 53 -11.91 -3.68 -4.39
CA SER A 53 -11.33 -4.81 -3.64
C SER A 53 -9.90 -4.60 -3.10
N LYS A 54 -9.32 -3.40 -3.25
CA LYS A 54 -8.03 -3.02 -2.65
C LYS A 54 -8.22 -2.29 -1.33
N MET A 55 -7.20 -2.29 -0.48
CA MET A 55 -7.25 -1.58 0.80
C MET A 55 -7.16 -0.06 0.64
N CYS A 56 -7.93 0.65 1.46
CA CYS A 56 -7.94 2.10 1.52
C CYS A 56 -7.94 2.59 2.96
N LYS A 57 -7.50 3.83 3.14
CA LYS A 57 -7.57 4.53 4.44
C LYS A 57 -8.58 5.67 4.39
N ASP A 58 -8.73 6.28 3.23
CA ASP A 58 -9.63 7.38 2.92
C ASP A 58 -10.34 7.16 1.58
N ASN A 59 -11.49 7.81 1.42
CA ASN A 59 -12.26 7.75 0.16
C ASN A 59 -11.44 8.23 -1.05
N CYS A 60 -10.50 9.15 -0.84
CA CYS A 60 -9.62 9.65 -1.87
C CYS A 60 -8.64 8.60 -2.40
N ASP A 61 -8.40 7.51 -1.66
CA ASP A 61 -7.51 6.43 -2.06
C ASP A 61 -8.13 5.53 -3.13
N CYS A 62 -9.45 5.56 -3.32
CA CYS A 62 -10.16 4.66 -4.23
C CYS A 62 -10.51 5.33 -5.56
N VAL A 63 -10.39 4.60 -6.67
CA VAL A 63 -10.80 5.08 -7.99
C VAL A 63 -12.29 5.47 -7.97
N GLY A 64 -13.13 4.63 -7.36
CA GLY A 64 -14.56 4.88 -7.13
C GLY A 64 -14.87 5.99 -6.10
N GLY A 65 -13.86 6.47 -5.36
CA GLY A 65 -14.06 7.50 -4.33
C GLY A 65 -14.77 7.00 -3.08
N ILE A 66 -14.93 5.68 -2.92
CA ILE A 66 -15.62 5.06 -1.80
C ILE A 66 -14.66 4.08 -1.12
N CYS A 67 -14.26 4.43 0.10
CA CYS A 67 -13.60 3.50 1.00
C CYS A 67 -14.66 2.92 1.95
N THR A 68 -14.95 1.63 1.82
CA THR A 68 -15.97 0.97 2.66
C THR A 68 -15.52 0.89 4.12
N SER A 69 -16.46 0.63 5.04
CA SER A 69 -16.15 0.44 6.48
C SER A 69 -15.15 -0.69 6.75
N ASN A 70 -14.99 -1.63 5.81
CA ASN A 70 -13.99 -2.70 5.88
C ASN A 70 -12.60 -2.26 5.40
N LYS A 71 -12.39 -0.96 5.14
CA LYS A 71 -11.15 -0.41 4.56
C LYS A 71 -10.84 -0.99 3.18
N ILE A 72 -11.89 -1.22 2.38
CA ILE A 72 -11.80 -1.76 1.02
C ILE A 72 -12.46 -0.80 0.04
N CYS A 73 -11.80 -0.51 -1.09
CA CYS A 73 -12.32 0.27 -2.19
C CYS A 73 -13.48 -0.45 -2.89
N SER A 74 -14.52 0.30 -3.24
CA SER A 74 -15.73 -0.21 -3.88
C SER A 74 -16.33 0.78 -4.86
#